data_AF-A0A975BY64-F1
#
_entry.id   AF-A0A975BY64-F1
#
_cell.length_a   1.000
_cell.length_b   1.000
_cell.length_c   1.000
_cell.angle_alpha   90.00
_cell.angle_beta   90.00
_cell.angle_gamma   90.00
#
_symmetry.space_group_name_H-M   'P 1'
#
loop_
_entity.id
_entity.type
_entity.pdbx_description
1 polymer ?
#
loop_
_entity_poly.entity_id
_entity_poly.type
_entity_poly.pdbx_seq_one_letter_code
_entity_poly.pdbx_strand_id
1 'polypeptide(L)' 'MKKDFGDSIDLHIYKNDSEEAKEFKLRSATNVFVNEERLHIKVALSNDKMRAYLEDKI' A
#
# COMPACT_ATOMS: atom_id res chain seq x y z
N MET A 1 -10.63 -1.40 0.38
CA MET A 1 -9.58 -2.20 -0.27
C MET A 1 -9.77 -3.70 -0.05
N LYS A 2 -9.44 -4.31 1.11
CA LYS A 2 -9.68 -5.77 1.28
C LYS A 2 -11.13 -6.21 1.07
N LYS A 3 -12.09 -5.36 1.45
CA LYS A 3 -13.52 -5.60 1.18
C LYS A 3 -13.87 -5.57 -0.32
N ASP A 4 -13.17 -4.74 -1.10
CA ASP A 4 -13.51 -4.46 -2.50
C ASP A 4 -12.78 -5.41 -3.45
N PHE A 5 -11.56 -5.81 -3.10
CA PHE A 5 -10.72 -6.70 -3.90
C PHE A 5 -10.58 -8.11 -3.32
N GLY A 6 -11.20 -8.39 -2.16
CA GLY A 6 -11.29 -9.72 -1.57
C GLY A 6 -9.94 -10.45 -1.51
N ASP A 7 -9.92 -11.61 -2.14
CA ASP A 7 -8.75 -12.50 -2.23
C ASP A 7 -7.80 -12.14 -3.38
N SER A 8 -8.14 -11.16 -4.23
CA SER A 8 -7.27 -10.67 -5.30
C SER A 8 -6.11 -9.81 -4.77
N ILE A 9 -6.15 -9.41 -3.50
CA ILE A 9 -5.05 -8.73 -2.83
C ILE A 9 -4.69 -9.44 -1.53
N ASP A 10 -3.40 -9.55 -1.24
CA ASP A 10 -2.91 -9.91 0.07
C ASP A 10 -2.43 -8.65 0.80
N LEU A 11 -3.13 -8.29 1.88
CA LEU A 11 -2.90 -7.05 2.60
C LEU A 11 -2.16 -7.31 3.91
N HIS A 12 -0.95 -6.76 3.99
CA HIS A 12 -0.14 -6.75 5.21
C HIS A 12 -0.02 -5.34 5.79
N ILE A 13 -0.05 -5.23 7.11
CA ILE A 13 0.11 -3.95 7.82
C ILE A 13 1.24 -4.12 8.83
N TYR A 14 2.31 -3.37 8.62
CA TYR A 14 3.49 -3.36 9.46
C TYR A 14 3.69 -2.00 10.12
N LYS A 15 4.41 -1.99 11.24
CA LYS A 15 4.92 -0.75 11.83
C LYS A 15 6.24 -0.38 11.15
N ASN A 16 6.60 0.91 11.18
CA ASN A 16 7.83 1.39 10.57
C ASN A 16 9.12 0.82 11.21
N ASP A 17 9.03 0.22 12.40
CA ASP A 17 10.13 -0.42 13.13
C ASP A 17 10.15 -1.95 12.97
N SER A 18 9.27 -2.53 12.14
CA SER A 18 9.27 -3.97 11.88
C SER A 18 10.43 -4.40 10.99
N GLU A 19 10.74 -5.70 10.95
CA GLU A 19 11.79 -6.26 10.10
C GLU A 19 11.55 -5.96 8.61
N GLU A 20 10.30 -6.08 8.17
CA GLU A 20 9.85 -5.84 6.79
C GLU A 20 10.04 -4.37 6.36
N ALA A 21 10.05 -3.45 7.31
CA ALA A 21 10.26 -2.02 7.05
C ALA A 21 11.74 -1.64 6.98
N LYS A 22 12.68 -2.46 7.47
CA LYS A 22 14.11 -2.13 7.58
C LYS A 22 14.79 -1.84 6.25
N GLU A 23 14.32 -2.49 5.19
CA GLU A 23 14.86 -2.32 3.83
C GLU A 23 14.46 -0.97 3.21
N PHE A 24 13.49 -0.27 3.81
CA PHE A 24 12.95 0.97 3.28
C PHE A 24 13.31 2.18 4.14
N LYS A 25 13.81 3.25 3.51
CA LYS A 25 13.93 4.56 4.16
C LYS A 25 12.55 5.21 4.25
N LEU A 26 11.82 4.97 5.32
CA LEU A 26 10.50 5.53 5.61
C LEU A 26 10.66 6.86 6.35
N ARG A 27 10.10 7.95 5.81
CA ARG A 27 10.12 9.28 6.45
C ARG A 27 8.73 9.76 6.87
N SER A 28 7.68 9.20 6.29
CA SER A 28 6.29 9.48 6.63
C SER A 28 5.75 8.45 7.61
N ALA A 29 4.74 8.85 8.38
CA ALA A 29 3.99 7.94 9.27
C ALA A 29 3.23 6.87 8.47
N THR A 30 2.76 7.20 7.27
CA THR A 30 2.05 6.27 6.39
C THR A 30 2.87 6.04 5.13
N ASN A 31 3.12 4.77 4.82
CA ASN A 31 3.76 4.31 3.60
C ASN A 31 2.94 3.13 3.09
N VAL A 32 2.63 3.14 1.79
CA VAL A 32 1.89 2.07 1.15
C VAL A 32 2.71 1.56 -0.02
N PHE A 33 2.80 0.24 -0.11
CA PHE A 33 3.51 -0.46 -1.16
C PHE A 33 2.53 -1.41 -1.86
N VAL A 34 2.66 -1.54 -3.17
CA VAL A 34 1.95 -2.53 -3.97
C VAL A 34 3.00 -3.23 -4.82
N ASN A 35 3.12 -4.55 -4.70
CA ASN A 35 4.17 -5.35 -5.35
C ASN A 35 5.57 -4.77 -5.11
N GLU A 36 5.88 -4.45 -3.85
CA GLU A 36 7.16 -3.87 -3.39
C GLU A 36 7.46 -2.44 -3.89
N GLU A 37 6.61 -1.88 -4.77
CA GLU A 37 6.73 -0.51 -5.25
C GLU A 37 6.04 0.47 -4.32
N ARG A 38 6.77 1.51 -3.89
CA ARG A 38 6.20 2.56 -3.05
C ARG A 38 5.22 3.43 -3.84
N LEU A 39 3.99 3.51 -3.36
CA LEU A 39 2.97 4.39 -3.90
C LEU A 39 3.11 5.83 -3.41
N HIS A 40 2.72 6.76 -4.28
CA HIS A 40 2.63 8.16 -3.90
C HIS A 40 1.51 8.35 -2.85
N ILE A 41 1.80 9.08 -1.77
CA ILE A 41 0.88 9.22 -0.63
C ILE A 41 -0.50 9.79 -1.02
N LYS A 42 -0.56 10.70 -2.00
CA LYS A 42 -1.83 11.24 -2.53
C LYS A 42 -2.72 10.19 -3.20
N VAL A 43 -2.16 9.11 -3.73
CA VAL A 43 -2.91 7.98 -4.29
C VAL A 43 -3.37 7.10 -3.13
N ALA A 44 -2.44 6.72 -2.26
CA ALA A 44 -2.70 5.85 -1.11
C ALA A 44 -3.78 6.37 -0.14
N LEU A 45 -3.86 7.69 0.08
CA LEU A 45 -4.84 8.29 0.99
C LEU A 45 -6.21 8.55 0.34
N SER A 46 -6.33 8.46 -0.98
CA SER A 46 -7.59 8.69 -1.70
C SER A 46 -8.22 7.35 -2.07
N ASN A 47 -9.44 7.10 -1.58
CA ASN A 47 -10.15 5.85 -1.86
C ASN A 47 -10.32 5.62 -3.37
N ASP A 48 -10.82 6.63 -4.08
CA ASP A 48 -11.05 6.54 -5.54
C ASP A 48 -9.74 6.32 -6.32
N LYS A 49 -8.67 7.04 -5.98
CA LYS A 49 -7.38 6.91 -6.67
C LYS A 49 -6.70 5.59 -6.37
N MET A 50 -6.76 5.12 -5.13
CA MET A 50 -6.21 3.82 -4.74
C MET A 50 -6.98 2.69 -5.43
N ARG A 51 -8.31 2.80 -5.51
CA ARG A 51 -9.14 1.84 -6.23
C ARG A 51 -8.78 1.80 -7.72
N ALA A 52 -8.75 2.94 -8.40
CA ALA A 52 -8.40 3.00 -9.82
C ALA A 52 -6.98 2.48 -10.08
N TYR A 53 -6.04 2.75 -9.19
CA TYR A 53 -4.67 2.21 -9.29
C TYR A 53 -4.63 0.68 -9.16
N LEU A 54 -5.39 0.11 -8.23
CA LEU A 54 -5.46 -1.34 -8.05
C LEU A 54 -6.20 -2.03 -9.21
N GLU A 55 -7.27 -1.43 -9.73
CA GLU A 55 -8.01 -1.94 -10.90
C GLU A 55 -7.15 -2.00 -12.18
N ASP A 56 -6.12 -1.16 -12.30
CA ASP A 56 -5.17 -1.18 -13.43
C ASP A 56 -4.06 -2.25 -13.27
N LYS A 57 -3.74 -2.63 -12.04
CA LYS A 57 -2.61 -3.51 -11.70
C LYS A 57 -3.02 -4.97 -11.43
N ILE A 58 -4.30 -5.24 -11.19
CA ILE A 58 -4.88 -6.57 -10.90
C ILE A 58 -5.67 -7.05 -12.11
#